data_AF-A0A6A5V6M7-F1
#
_entry.id   AF-A0A6A5V6M7-F1
#
_cell.length_a   1.000
_cell.length_b   1.000
_cell.length_c   1.000
_cell.angle_alpha   90.00
_cell.angle_beta   90.00
_cell.angle_gamma   90.00
#
_symmetry.space_group_name_H-M   'P 1'
#
loop_
_entity.id
_entity.type
_entity.pdbx_description
1 polymer ?
#
loop_
_entity_poly.entity_id
_entity_poly.type
_entity_poly.pdbx_seq_one_letter_code
_entity_poly.pdbx_strand_id
1 'polypeptide(L)'
;MGKPTGPPSEALENIERRLSELDSRLKATQQLMQVQNGAIVSPNSHHSKMLPPQDPPLRKTGINRLAVDYLTTPNAASNGSVGTLSTYDFAYRQTATESQTARPSLLTFRAPPYIHVESWDFTREFYDDEMLAGEQLSDALDALLDQPLDLSTRTTRRLQQSFVENFLRWTPIFDQQTCVNAVEEANIENFAGSSLHLCLAFFILAIGAITEGRGEQHSNSPPGLEYLARGCQILERLSLRTGNLMTLQCRVLEASYFKFAIRPMQTWNSITQAGRDCMHICSSRMRNRLSSAEQEAFNRAFWATSTTIHELGATMKMFPVGIRQFHEMVPLPQFEEEDSGFYYFLAQISLRKFLTQSLEVVGYHSGRVIYAPVIMRELRKQAREWYDHLPAVVRFPLDATPVFDSRKSFLRGQYVALFVVLGWPSVLKIMEHGIGEDAPFDQNAIEIMKEQAAECIRGCCLYLSVADEQLMGRTMGTHFSMWA
;
A
#
# COMPACT_ATOMS: atom_id res chain seq x y z
N MET A 1 -40.29 -8.38 -16.68
CA MET A 1 -40.13 -8.62 -15.22
C MET A 1 -38.79 -8.03 -14.82
N GLY A 2 -38.80 -6.94 -14.05
CA GLY A 2 -37.60 -6.19 -13.68
C GLY A 2 -36.79 -6.89 -12.59
N LYS A 3 -35.47 -6.91 -12.75
CA LYS A 3 -34.50 -7.33 -11.73
C LYS A 3 -34.21 -6.15 -10.79
N PRO A 4 -34.06 -6.35 -9.47
CA PRO A 4 -33.72 -5.26 -8.57
C PRO A 4 -32.23 -4.93 -8.68
N THR A 5 -31.95 -3.63 -8.74
CA THR A 5 -30.63 -2.99 -8.76
C THR A 5 -30.39 -2.32 -7.42
N GLY A 6 -29.28 -2.65 -6.76
CA GLY A 6 -28.79 -1.95 -5.56
C GLY A 6 -28.51 -2.87 -4.37
N PRO A 7 -27.58 -2.50 -3.47
CA PRO A 7 -27.34 -3.25 -2.24
C PRO A 7 -28.63 -3.26 -1.40
N PRO A 8 -28.88 -4.32 -0.60
CA PRO A 8 -30.11 -4.43 0.18
C PRO A 8 -30.24 -3.23 1.14
N SER A 9 -31.40 -2.56 1.11
CA SER A 9 -31.74 -1.35 1.92
C SER A 9 -31.35 -1.50 3.39
N GLU A 10 -31.49 -2.71 3.93
CA GLU A 10 -31.13 -3.02 5.32
C GLU A 10 -29.63 -2.86 5.63
N ALA A 11 -28.73 -3.09 4.67
CA ALA A 11 -27.30 -2.95 4.88
C ALA A 11 -26.90 -1.47 4.99
N LEU A 12 -27.47 -0.61 4.14
CA LEU A 12 -27.27 0.84 4.20
C LEU A 12 -27.86 1.44 5.48
N GLU A 13 -29.09 1.05 5.83
CA GLU A 13 -29.75 1.49 7.07
C GLU A 13 -28.98 1.06 8.33
N ASN A 14 -28.37 -0.14 8.31
CA ASN A 14 -27.56 -0.63 9.42
C ASN A 14 -26.22 0.13 9.54
N ILE A 15 -25.62 0.52 8.42
CA ILE A 15 -24.41 1.36 8.39
C ILE A 15 -24.73 2.77 8.91
N GLU A 16 -25.80 3.40 8.44
CA GLU A 16 -26.23 4.74 8.87
C GLU A 16 -26.56 4.77 10.37
N ARG A 17 -27.23 3.73 10.87
CA ARG A 17 -27.51 3.57 12.31
C ARG A 17 -26.22 3.45 13.12
N ARG A 18 -25.26 2.64 12.68
CA ARG A 18 -23.97 2.45 13.38
C ARG A 18 -23.13 3.73 13.36
N LEU A 19 -23.13 4.50 12.26
CA LEU A 19 -22.47 5.79 12.18
C LEU A 19 -23.08 6.81 13.14
N SER A 20 -24.41 6.83 13.26
CA SER A 20 -25.13 7.69 14.22
C SER A 20 -24.82 7.32 15.67
N GLU A 21 -24.74 6.02 15.98
CA GLU A 21 -24.32 5.54 17.31
C GLU A 21 -22.87 5.95 17.63
N LEU A 22 -21.96 5.87 16.66
CA LEU A 22 -20.56 6.27 16.81
C LEU A 22 -20.43 7.78 17.08
N ASP A 23 -21.14 8.61 16.32
CA ASP A 23 -21.14 10.07 16.51
C ASP A 23 -21.71 10.47 17.88
N SER A 24 -22.76 9.78 18.34
CA SER A 24 -23.32 9.99 19.68
C SER A 24 -22.33 9.65 20.81
N ARG A 25 -21.54 8.57 20.65
CA ARG A 25 -20.50 8.17 21.61
C ARG A 25 -19.32 9.12 21.59
N LEU A 26 -18.96 9.65 20.43
CA LEU A 26 -17.87 10.63 20.28
C LEU A 26 -18.23 11.94 20.98
N LYS A 27 -19.47 12.41 20.82
CA LYS A 27 -20.02 13.58 21.52
C LYS A 27 -20.08 13.37 23.04
N ALA A 28 -20.53 12.20 23.50
CA ALA A 28 -20.54 11.87 24.93
C ALA A 28 -19.12 11.83 25.53
N THR A 29 -18.15 11.31 24.79
CA THR A 29 -16.74 11.25 25.20
C THR A 29 -16.13 12.66 25.27
N GLN A 30 -16.43 13.53 24.30
CA GLN A 30 -16.00 14.94 24.33
C GLN A 30 -16.62 15.72 25.49
N GLN A 31 -17.89 15.47 25.84
CA GLN A 31 -18.53 16.07 27.01
C GLN A 31 -17.90 15.60 28.33
N LEU A 32 -17.56 14.31 28.45
CA LEU A 32 -16.84 13.78 29.62
C LEU A 32 -15.44 14.39 29.78
N MET A 33 -14.73 14.63 28.67
CA MET A 33 -13.43 15.31 28.69
C MET A 33 -13.54 16.79 29.09
N GLN A 34 -14.64 17.47 28.76
CA GLN A 34 -14.88 18.85 29.20
C GLN A 34 -15.25 18.94 30.69
N VAL A 35 -15.98 17.96 31.23
CA VAL A 35 -16.34 17.91 32.66
C VAL A 35 -15.12 17.61 33.55
N GLN A 36 -14.16 16.78 33.10
CA GLN A 36 -12.92 16.52 33.85
C GLN A 36 -11.97 17.71 33.92
N ASN A 37 -11.96 18.60 32.92
CA ASN A 37 -11.12 19.81 32.94
C ASN A 37 -11.68 20.95 33.80
N GLY A 38 -12.93 20.87 34.26
CA GLY A 38 -13.57 21.89 35.10
C GLY A 38 -13.37 21.71 36.61
N ALA A 39 -12.74 20.62 37.06
CA ALA A 39 -12.72 20.22 38.48
C ALA A 39 -11.33 20.25 39.14
N ILE A 40 -10.46 21.20 38.77
CA ILE A 40 -9.19 21.43 39.48
C ILE A 40 -9.12 22.88 39.95
N VAL A 41 -9.67 23.16 41.13
CA VAL A 41 -9.26 24.29 41.99
C VAL A 41 -9.34 23.90 43.48
N SER A 42 -8.15 23.82 44.07
CA SER A 42 -7.75 24.13 45.46
C SER A 42 -7.60 23.06 46.57
N PRO A 43 -6.64 23.28 47.51
CA PRO A 43 -5.96 22.24 48.28
C PRO A 43 -6.17 22.33 49.80
N ASN A 44 -5.76 21.26 50.52
CA ASN A 44 -5.40 21.14 51.96
C ASN A 44 -5.91 19.78 52.49
N SER A 45 -5.29 19.02 53.40
CA SER A 45 -4.02 19.09 54.14
C SER A 45 -3.93 17.84 55.04
N HIS A 46 -2.71 17.35 55.31
CA HIS A 46 -2.25 16.55 56.47
C HIS A 46 -2.99 15.25 56.90
N HIS A 47 -2.29 14.10 56.85
CA HIS A 47 -1.65 13.51 58.05
C HIS A 47 -0.85 12.22 57.74
N SER A 48 0.36 12.17 58.30
CA SER A 48 1.30 11.04 58.33
C SER A 48 0.81 9.81 59.08
N LYS A 49 1.33 8.63 58.73
CA LYS A 49 1.91 7.66 59.69
C LYS A 49 2.84 6.64 58.99
N MET A 50 4.05 6.52 59.54
CA MET A 50 5.13 5.58 59.21
C MET A 50 5.00 4.24 59.94
N LEU A 51 5.66 3.18 59.41
CA LEU A 51 6.57 2.17 60.04
C LEU A 51 6.36 0.72 59.49
N PRO A 52 7.37 -0.20 59.48
CA PRO A 52 8.38 -0.35 58.41
C PRO A 52 8.66 -1.87 58.06
N PRO A 53 9.87 -2.38 57.72
CA PRO A 53 10.10 -3.22 56.53
C PRO A 53 10.51 -4.68 56.81
N GLN A 54 10.47 -5.58 55.80
CA GLN A 54 11.27 -6.81 55.80
C GLN A 54 11.70 -7.21 54.37
N ASP A 55 13.01 -7.43 54.22
CA ASP A 55 13.78 -7.99 53.08
C ASP A 55 14.57 -9.23 53.62
N PRO A 56 15.31 -10.02 52.80
CA PRO A 56 14.92 -11.06 51.83
C PRO A 56 15.62 -12.42 52.18
N PRO A 57 15.75 -13.44 51.28
CA PRO A 57 16.99 -13.52 50.47
C PRO A 57 16.98 -14.28 49.10
N LEU A 58 17.78 -13.75 48.16
CA LEU A 58 18.85 -14.35 47.31
C LEU A 58 18.66 -15.53 46.30
N ARG A 59 18.99 -15.18 45.03
CA ARG A 59 19.94 -15.80 44.04
C ARG A 59 19.57 -17.05 43.20
N LYS A 60 19.64 -16.90 41.87
CA LYS A 60 20.69 -17.44 40.91
C LYS A 60 20.22 -17.26 39.44
N THR A 61 20.84 -16.38 38.65
CA THR A 61 21.81 -16.64 37.55
C THR A 61 21.41 -17.66 36.48
N GLY A 62 21.37 -17.24 35.21
CA GLY A 62 21.35 -18.14 34.04
C GLY A 62 21.26 -17.41 32.69
N ILE A 63 22.42 -17.11 32.10
CA ILE A 63 22.60 -16.60 30.73
C ILE A 63 22.58 -17.77 29.73
N ASN A 64 21.86 -17.65 28.61
CA ASN A 64 22.24 -18.02 27.21
C ASN A 64 20.98 -18.17 26.34
N ARG A 65 20.85 -17.40 25.24
CA ARG A 65 21.28 -17.76 23.87
C ARG A 65 20.71 -19.11 23.41
N LEU A 66 19.78 -19.07 22.46
CA LEU A 66 20.02 -19.46 21.06
C LEU A 66 18.74 -19.27 20.22
N ALA A 67 18.84 -18.38 19.24
CA ALA A 67 18.10 -18.48 18.00
C ALA A 67 18.77 -19.53 17.10
N VAL A 68 18.06 -19.92 16.05
CA VAL A 68 18.45 -20.85 14.96
C VAL A 68 18.04 -22.29 15.26
N ASP A 69 16.95 -22.72 14.63
CA ASP A 69 16.95 -23.90 13.75
C ASP A 69 15.64 -23.95 12.95
N TYR A 70 15.75 -23.65 11.65
CA TYR A 70 14.77 -24.00 10.63
C TYR A 70 15.48 -24.87 9.60
N LEU A 71 14.72 -25.82 9.05
CA LEU A 71 14.97 -26.71 7.90
C LEU A 71 15.38 -28.15 8.26
N THR A 72 14.41 -29.09 8.20
CA THR A 72 14.36 -30.16 7.18
C THR A 72 13.07 -31.02 7.26
N THR A 73 12.12 -30.75 6.34
CA THR A 73 11.47 -31.68 5.35
C THR A 73 10.77 -33.01 5.76
N PRO A 74 9.95 -33.67 4.89
CA PRO A 74 8.56 -34.08 5.19
C PRO A 74 8.25 -35.59 5.01
N ASN A 75 7.08 -36.09 5.47
CA ASN A 75 6.15 -36.95 4.71
C ASN A 75 5.03 -37.60 5.56
N ALA A 76 4.00 -38.01 4.81
CA ALA A 76 2.65 -38.42 5.17
C ALA A 76 2.46 -39.75 5.95
N ALA A 77 1.24 -39.87 6.52
CA ALA A 77 0.32 -41.01 6.48
C ALA A 77 -0.05 -41.73 7.82
N SER A 78 -1.33 -41.54 8.21
CA SER A 78 -2.34 -42.51 8.72
C SER A 78 -2.08 -43.38 9.96
N ASN A 79 -2.87 -43.21 11.04
CA ASN A 79 -4.06 -44.05 11.37
C ASN A 79 -4.59 -43.83 12.81
N GLY A 80 -5.94 -43.73 12.92
CA GLY A 80 -6.92 -44.04 14.00
C GLY A 80 -6.58 -43.91 15.50
N SER A 81 -7.52 -43.68 16.43
CA SER A 81 -8.95 -43.36 16.44
C SER A 81 -9.37 -43.14 17.92
N VAL A 82 -10.37 -42.28 18.14
CA VAL A 82 -11.23 -42.13 19.33
C VAL A 82 -10.64 -41.46 20.58
N GLY A 83 -10.99 -40.19 20.72
CA GLY A 83 -11.03 -39.43 21.97
C GLY A 83 -11.86 -38.18 21.74
N THR A 84 -13.18 -38.27 21.93
CA THR A 84 -14.10 -37.13 21.89
C THR A 84 -13.78 -36.19 23.05
N LEU A 85 -12.97 -35.17 22.79
CA LEU A 85 -12.98 -33.95 23.59
C LEU A 85 -13.75 -32.89 22.81
N SER A 86 -14.95 -32.56 23.30
CA SER A 86 -15.69 -31.38 22.88
C SER A 86 -14.83 -30.15 23.15
N THR A 87 -14.20 -29.62 22.11
CA THR A 87 -13.53 -28.32 22.14
C THR A 87 -13.88 -27.61 20.84
N TYR A 88 -14.42 -26.41 21.00
CA TYR A 88 -15.09 -25.59 20.00
C TYR A 88 -14.42 -25.56 18.62
N ASP A 89 -15.28 -25.65 17.61
CA ASP A 89 -14.95 -25.66 16.19
C ASP A 89 -14.38 -24.30 15.73
N PHE A 90 -13.05 -24.18 15.73
CA PHE A 90 -12.33 -23.06 15.11
C PHE A 90 -12.35 -23.10 13.57
N ALA A 91 -13.02 -24.07 12.95
CA ALA A 91 -12.90 -24.35 11.52
C ALA A 91 -13.66 -23.39 10.58
N TYR A 92 -14.47 -22.46 11.10
CA TYR A 92 -15.30 -21.60 10.23
C TYR A 92 -14.65 -20.34 9.67
N ARG A 93 -13.39 -20.00 9.99
CA ARG A 93 -12.73 -18.80 9.42
C ARG A 93 -11.27 -19.04 9.04
N GLN A 94 -11.03 -20.05 8.20
CA GLN A 94 -9.78 -20.17 7.44
C GLN A 94 -10.11 -20.08 5.94
N THR A 95 -9.79 -18.94 5.33
CA THR A 95 -9.42 -18.97 3.91
C THR A 95 -8.10 -19.73 3.80
N ALA A 96 -8.07 -20.80 3.00
CA ALA A 96 -7.08 -21.88 3.02
C ALA A 96 -5.62 -21.54 2.63
N THR A 97 -5.23 -20.27 2.70
CA THR A 97 -3.83 -19.82 2.53
C THR A 97 -3.58 -18.66 3.49
N GLU A 98 -2.69 -18.86 4.45
CA GLU A 98 -2.29 -17.80 5.39
C GLU A 98 -1.50 -16.73 4.62
N SER A 99 -1.97 -15.49 4.64
CA SER A 99 -1.13 -14.37 4.22
C SER A 99 -0.12 -14.08 5.30
N GLN A 100 1.15 -14.23 4.95
CA GLN A 100 2.32 -14.03 5.81
C GLN A 100 2.64 -12.54 6.07
N THR A 101 1.73 -11.61 5.78
CA THR A 101 2.00 -10.17 5.83
C THR A 101 1.97 -9.65 7.26
N ALA A 102 3.00 -8.89 7.63
CA ALA A 102 3.17 -8.37 8.99
C ALA A 102 2.19 -7.23 9.37
N ARG A 103 1.22 -6.92 8.49
CA ARG A 103 0.30 -5.76 8.59
C ARG A 103 -1.14 -6.23 8.77
N PRO A 104 -1.91 -5.61 9.68
CA PRO A 104 -3.37 -5.69 9.60
C PRO A 104 -3.84 -4.98 8.32
N SER A 105 -4.69 -5.62 7.54
CA SER A 105 -5.49 -4.97 6.48
C SER A 105 -6.94 -5.43 6.62
N LEU A 106 -7.90 -4.67 6.09
CA LEU A 106 -9.31 -5.05 6.17
C LEU A 106 -9.61 -6.41 5.50
N LEU A 107 -8.78 -6.81 4.52
CA LEU A 107 -8.92 -8.10 3.85
C LEU A 107 -8.20 -9.20 4.65
N THR A 108 -7.01 -8.93 5.20
CA THR A 108 -6.12 -9.98 5.72
C THR A 108 -6.02 -10.03 7.23
N PHE A 109 -6.77 -9.21 7.96
CA PHE A 109 -6.67 -9.15 9.42
C PHE A 109 -7.37 -10.34 10.07
N ARG A 110 -6.56 -11.24 10.63
CA ARG A 110 -7.00 -12.23 11.61
C ARG A 110 -6.74 -11.67 13.00
N ALA A 111 -7.75 -11.58 13.85
CA ALA A 111 -7.59 -11.14 15.23
C ALA A 111 -6.72 -12.14 16.04
N PRO A 112 -5.81 -11.67 16.93
CA PRO A 112 -5.16 -12.52 17.92
C PRO A 112 -6.20 -13.22 18.83
N PRO A 113 -5.87 -14.36 19.45
CA PRO A 113 -6.82 -15.14 20.26
C PRO A 113 -7.47 -14.39 21.42
N TYR A 114 -6.78 -13.38 21.96
CA TYR A 114 -7.27 -12.54 23.06
C TYR A 114 -8.14 -11.36 22.58
N ILE A 115 -8.23 -11.11 21.27
CA ILE A 115 -9.16 -10.10 20.73
C ILE A 115 -10.44 -10.82 20.32
N HIS A 116 -11.45 -10.76 21.19
CA HIS A 116 -12.77 -11.38 20.98
C HIS A 116 -13.67 -10.53 20.07
N VAL A 117 -13.21 -10.26 18.86
CA VAL A 117 -13.98 -9.58 17.81
C VAL A 117 -14.16 -10.52 16.64
N GLU A 118 -15.34 -10.53 16.02
CA GLU A 118 -15.53 -11.22 14.76
C GLU A 118 -14.53 -10.70 13.73
N SER A 119 -13.65 -11.57 13.23
CA SER A 119 -12.70 -11.23 12.18
C SER A 119 -13.46 -10.87 10.90
N TRP A 120 -13.41 -9.63 10.45
CA TRP A 120 -13.95 -9.26 9.14
C TRP A 120 -12.96 -9.78 8.09
N ASP A 121 -13.38 -10.78 7.32
CA ASP A 121 -12.60 -11.32 6.20
C ASP A 121 -13.49 -11.24 4.96
N PHE A 122 -13.39 -10.13 4.24
CA PHE A 122 -14.05 -9.93 2.95
C PHE A 122 -13.13 -10.35 1.79
N THR A 123 -12.09 -11.15 2.05
CA THR A 123 -11.09 -11.50 1.03
C THR A 123 -11.74 -12.18 -0.17
N ARG A 124 -12.66 -13.14 0.06
CA ARG A 124 -13.28 -13.90 -1.03
C ARG A 124 -14.17 -13.00 -1.88
N GLU A 125 -15.04 -12.24 -1.23
CA GLU A 125 -15.95 -11.29 -1.86
C GLU A 125 -15.17 -10.26 -2.67
N PHE A 126 -14.09 -9.70 -2.11
CA PHE A 126 -13.18 -8.81 -2.83
C PHE A 126 -12.63 -9.45 -4.11
N TYR A 127 -12.13 -10.70 -4.04
CA TYR A 127 -11.58 -11.36 -5.23
C TYR A 127 -12.66 -11.74 -6.25
N ASP A 128 -13.84 -12.18 -5.81
CA ASP A 128 -14.96 -12.49 -6.69
C ASP A 128 -15.42 -11.23 -7.46
N ASP A 129 -15.55 -10.10 -6.75
CA ASP A 129 -15.90 -8.80 -7.34
C ASP A 129 -14.81 -8.32 -8.32
N GLU A 130 -13.53 -8.42 -7.94
CA GLU A 130 -12.42 -8.03 -8.80
C GLU A 130 -12.29 -8.92 -10.05
N MET A 131 -12.59 -10.22 -9.94
CA MET A 131 -12.63 -11.16 -11.06
C MET A 131 -13.73 -10.80 -12.05
N LEU A 132 -14.94 -10.58 -11.55
CA LEU A 132 -16.06 -10.12 -12.37
C LEU A 132 -15.76 -8.77 -13.04
N ALA A 133 -15.17 -7.83 -12.29
CA ALA A 133 -14.77 -6.54 -12.83
C ALA A 133 -13.69 -6.66 -13.93
N GLY A 134 -12.85 -7.70 -13.87
CA GLY A 134 -11.86 -8.03 -14.89
C GLY A 134 -12.47 -8.63 -16.16
N GLU A 135 -13.44 -9.53 -16.02
CA GLU A 135 -14.19 -10.09 -17.15
C GLU A 135 -14.94 -8.98 -17.91
N GLN A 136 -15.66 -8.12 -17.18
CA GLN A 136 -16.35 -6.96 -17.75
C GLN A 136 -15.40 -5.97 -18.45
N LEU A 137 -14.20 -5.79 -17.88
CA LEU A 137 -13.18 -4.97 -18.50
C LEU A 137 -12.70 -5.58 -19.82
N SER A 138 -12.47 -6.89 -19.87
CA SER A 138 -12.08 -7.59 -21.09
C SER A 138 -13.12 -7.40 -22.20
N ASP A 139 -14.39 -7.66 -21.89
CA ASP A 139 -15.50 -7.46 -22.84
C ASP A 139 -15.57 -6.00 -23.35
N ALA A 140 -15.34 -5.04 -22.46
CA ALA A 140 -15.32 -3.62 -22.81
C ALA A 140 -14.14 -3.26 -23.73
N LEU A 141 -12.94 -3.80 -23.47
CA LEU A 141 -11.78 -3.57 -24.33
C LEU A 141 -12.02 -4.12 -25.72
N ASP A 142 -12.55 -5.34 -25.84
CA ASP A 142 -12.86 -5.96 -27.13
C ASP A 142 -13.88 -5.14 -27.93
N ALA A 143 -14.95 -4.66 -27.27
CA ALA A 143 -15.96 -3.82 -27.90
C ALA A 143 -15.43 -2.45 -28.38
N LEU A 144 -14.30 -1.98 -27.85
CA LEU A 144 -13.65 -0.71 -28.21
C LEU A 144 -12.66 -0.86 -29.37
N LEU A 145 -12.20 -2.07 -29.69
CA LEU A 145 -11.23 -2.30 -30.77
C LEU A 145 -11.77 -1.90 -32.15
N ASP A 146 -13.08 -2.01 -32.35
CA ASP A 146 -13.74 -1.66 -33.61
C ASP A 146 -14.23 -0.21 -33.66
N GLN A 147 -14.17 0.53 -32.54
CA GLN A 147 -14.67 1.90 -32.46
C GLN A 147 -13.65 2.92 -32.99
N PRO A 148 -14.11 4.00 -33.66
CA PRO A 148 -13.22 5.07 -34.11
C PRO A 148 -12.62 5.82 -32.92
N LEU A 149 -11.36 6.24 -33.07
CA LEU A 149 -10.62 7.00 -32.06
C LEU A 149 -10.48 8.46 -32.48
N ASP A 150 -10.55 9.40 -31.52
CA ASP A 150 -10.09 10.76 -31.74
C ASP A 150 -8.55 10.79 -31.71
N LEU A 151 -7.95 10.81 -32.90
CA LEU A 151 -6.50 10.91 -33.10
C LEU A 151 -6.12 12.28 -33.69
N SER A 152 -6.97 13.30 -33.53
CA SER A 152 -6.65 14.64 -33.97
C SER A 152 -5.37 15.14 -33.27
N THR A 153 -4.52 15.87 -34.01
CA THR A 153 -3.26 16.41 -33.46
C THR A 153 -3.49 17.27 -32.22
N ARG A 154 -4.65 17.93 -32.12
CA ARG A 154 -5.04 18.71 -30.94
C ARG A 154 -5.25 17.79 -29.73
N THR A 155 -6.02 16.71 -29.89
CA THR A 155 -6.30 15.77 -28.81
C THR A 155 -5.04 15.03 -28.39
N THR A 156 -4.25 14.51 -29.33
CA THR A 156 -3.04 13.75 -29.00
C THR A 156 -2.00 14.59 -28.26
N ARG A 157 -1.77 15.84 -28.67
CA ARG A 157 -0.88 16.78 -27.95
C ARG A 157 -1.39 17.12 -26.55
N ARG A 158 -2.69 17.39 -26.41
CA ARG A 158 -3.32 17.70 -25.11
C ARG A 158 -3.17 16.53 -24.12
N LEU A 159 -3.48 15.31 -24.56
CA LEU A 159 -3.37 14.11 -23.74
C LEU A 159 -1.91 13.80 -23.39
N GLN A 160 -0.98 13.96 -24.34
CA GLN A 160 0.45 13.82 -24.09
C GLN A 160 0.95 14.83 -23.04
N GLN A 161 0.50 16.08 -23.09
CA GLN A 161 0.85 17.07 -22.07
C GLN A 161 0.29 16.68 -20.69
N SER A 162 -0.98 16.26 -20.62
CA SER A 162 -1.59 15.76 -19.39
C SER A 162 -0.81 14.59 -18.79
N PHE A 163 -0.35 13.66 -19.63
CA PHE A 163 0.51 12.54 -19.21
C PHE A 163 1.81 13.01 -18.54
N VAL A 164 2.51 13.96 -19.17
CA VAL A 164 3.76 14.51 -18.61
C VAL A 164 3.51 15.20 -17.28
N GLU A 165 2.47 16.04 -17.21
CA GLU A 165 2.18 16.84 -16.02
C GLU A 165 1.68 16.00 -14.83
N ASN A 166 0.84 14.99 -15.10
CA ASN A 166 0.09 14.29 -14.06
C ASN A 166 0.60 12.86 -13.78
N PHE A 167 1.31 12.22 -14.71
CA PHE A 167 1.89 10.89 -14.50
C PHE A 167 3.42 10.92 -14.36
N LEU A 168 4.16 11.50 -15.31
CA LEU A 168 5.63 11.42 -15.26
C LEU A 168 6.21 12.07 -14.02
N ARG A 169 5.60 13.15 -13.52
CA ARG A 169 6.01 13.79 -12.26
C ARG A 169 5.88 12.92 -11.01
N TRP A 170 5.09 11.84 -11.09
CA TRP A 170 4.95 10.83 -10.04
C TRP A 170 5.82 9.61 -10.30
N THR A 171 5.92 9.18 -11.55
CA THR A 171 6.59 7.94 -11.94
C THR A 171 7.40 8.18 -13.21
N PRO A 172 8.58 8.81 -13.09
CA PRO A 172 9.37 9.25 -14.23
C PRO A 172 10.14 8.06 -14.84
N ILE A 173 9.45 7.21 -15.59
CA ILE A 173 10.04 6.02 -16.25
C ILE A 173 10.67 6.32 -17.63
N PHE A 174 10.44 7.53 -18.14
CA PHE A 174 11.02 8.06 -19.38
C PHE A 174 11.51 9.50 -19.16
N ASP A 175 12.21 10.05 -20.16
CA ASP A 175 12.33 11.50 -20.31
C ASP A 175 11.09 12.08 -21.03
N GLN A 176 10.91 13.40 -20.94
CA GLN A 176 9.81 14.08 -21.60
C GLN A 176 9.91 13.94 -23.14
N GLN A 177 11.13 13.93 -23.68
CA GLN A 177 11.35 13.86 -25.12
C GLN A 177 10.90 12.52 -25.71
N THR A 178 11.11 11.38 -25.04
CA THR A 178 10.60 10.08 -25.47
C THR A 178 9.08 10.10 -25.61
N CYS A 179 8.39 10.81 -24.73
CA CYS A 179 6.93 10.89 -24.76
C CYS A 179 6.43 11.72 -25.95
N VAL A 180 7.12 12.81 -26.27
CA VAL A 180 6.85 13.62 -27.46
C VAL A 180 7.12 12.81 -28.72
N ASN A 181 8.30 12.20 -28.82
CA ASN A 181 8.72 11.40 -29.98
C ASN A 181 7.76 10.25 -30.26
N ALA A 182 7.33 9.51 -29.22
CA ALA A 182 6.42 8.37 -29.39
C ALA A 182 5.08 8.78 -30.04
N VAL A 183 4.53 9.93 -29.64
CA VAL A 183 3.27 10.44 -30.22
C VAL A 183 3.51 11.04 -31.61
N GLU A 184 4.63 11.70 -31.85
CA GLU A 184 4.98 12.23 -33.17
C GLU A 184 5.21 11.12 -34.21
N GLU A 185 5.96 10.08 -33.85
CA GLU A 185 6.17 8.89 -34.68
C GLU A 185 4.85 8.19 -34.99
N ALA A 186 3.98 8.01 -33.98
CA ALA A 186 2.65 7.44 -34.19
C ALA A 186 1.78 8.31 -35.13
N ASN A 187 1.88 9.64 -35.04
CA ASN A 187 1.20 10.55 -35.98
C ASN A 187 1.74 10.39 -37.41
N ILE A 188 3.06 10.27 -37.60
CA ILE A 188 3.69 10.06 -38.91
C ILE A 188 3.22 8.74 -39.52
N GLU A 189 3.11 7.68 -38.71
CA GLU A 189 2.59 6.38 -39.12
C GLU A 189 1.06 6.33 -39.21
N ASN A 190 0.35 7.45 -39.00
CA ASN A 190 -1.11 7.55 -38.96
C ASN A 190 -1.77 6.54 -37.99
N PHE A 191 -1.08 6.22 -36.89
CA PHE A 191 -1.48 5.21 -35.90
C PHE A 191 -1.80 3.83 -36.51
N ALA A 192 -1.16 3.49 -37.63
CA ALA A 192 -1.37 2.23 -38.32
C ALA A 192 -0.36 1.16 -37.88
N GLY A 193 -0.82 -0.09 -37.79
CA GLY A 193 0.05 -1.25 -37.54
C GLY A 193 0.06 -1.74 -36.09
N SER A 194 1.18 -2.30 -35.65
CA SER A 194 1.33 -2.94 -34.33
C SER A 194 2.76 -2.82 -33.78
N SER A 195 3.38 -1.65 -33.98
CA SER A 195 4.74 -1.36 -33.49
C SER A 195 4.76 -1.09 -31.98
N LEU A 196 5.93 -1.25 -31.35
CA LEU A 196 6.09 -0.92 -29.92
C LEU A 196 5.95 0.58 -29.64
N HIS A 197 6.32 1.44 -30.60
CA HIS A 197 6.22 2.89 -30.47
C HIS A 197 4.75 3.32 -30.50
N LEU A 198 3.94 2.67 -31.35
CA LEU A 198 2.49 2.85 -31.36
C LEU A 198 1.83 2.38 -30.06
N CYS A 199 2.26 1.23 -29.52
CA CYS A 199 1.81 0.73 -28.22
C CYS A 199 2.10 1.73 -27.10
N LEU A 200 3.33 2.27 -27.06
CA LEU A 200 3.73 3.32 -26.12
C LEU A 200 2.84 4.57 -26.27
N ALA A 201 2.64 5.05 -27.50
CA ALA A 201 1.81 6.22 -27.78
C ALA A 201 0.38 6.03 -27.26
N PHE A 202 -0.24 4.87 -27.50
CA PHE A 202 -1.58 4.57 -26.97
C PHE A 202 -1.64 4.58 -25.45
N PHE A 203 -0.64 4.03 -24.75
CA PHE A 203 -0.60 4.09 -23.29
C PHE A 203 -0.39 5.52 -22.76
N ILE A 204 0.42 6.34 -23.43
CA ILE A 204 0.58 7.77 -23.11
C ILE A 204 -0.76 8.49 -23.24
N LEU A 205 -1.50 8.27 -24.34
CA LEU A 205 -2.81 8.88 -24.55
C LEU A 205 -3.86 8.40 -23.53
N ALA A 206 -3.88 7.10 -23.23
CA ALA A 206 -4.81 6.53 -22.24
C ALA A 206 -4.61 7.13 -20.85
N ILE A 207 -3.36 7.18 -20.37
CA ILE A 207 -3.05 7.77 -19.06
C ILE A 207 -3.25 9.29 -19.09
N GLY A 208 -2.91 9.96 -20.20
CA GLY A 208 -3.19 11.37 -20.39
C GLY A 208 -4.68 11.70 -20.24
N ALA A 209 -5.56 10.84 -20.74
CA ALA A 209 -7.00 11.00 -20.67
C ALA A 209 -7.55 10.74 -19.26
N ILE A 210 -7.13 9.67 -18.59
CA ILE A 210 -7.61 9.36 -17.22
C ILE A 210 -7.13 10.39 -16.18
N THR A 211 -6.02 11.09 -16.45
CA THR A 211 -5.42 12.08 -15.54
C THR A 211 -5.83 13.52 -15.80
N GLU A 212 -6.50 13.84 -16.91
CA GLU A 212 -6.84 15.24 -17.26
C GLU A 212 -7.87 15.87 -16.30
N GLY A 213 -8.56 15.07 -15.49
CA GLY A 213 -9.46 15.57 -14.44
C GLY A 213 -10.70 16.33 -14.94
N ARG A 214 -11.05 16.24 -16.24
CA ARG A 214 -12.30 16.81 -16.76
C ARG A 214 -13.50 16.00 -16.25
N GLY A 215 -14.13 16.54 -15.21
CA GLY A 215 -15.32 15.99 -14.58
C GLY A 215 -16.57 16.17 -15.44
N GLU A 216 -16.77 15.30 -16.42
CA GLU A 216 -18.11 14.94 -16.90
C GLU A 216 -18.25 13.42 -16.83
N GLN A 217 -18.57 12.94 -15.62
CA GLN A 217 -18.86 11.54 -15.30
C GLN A 217 -20.24 11.14 -15.85
N HIS A 218 -20.41 11.17 -17.16
CA HIS A 218 -21.64 10.68 -17.82
C HIS A 218 -21.44 9.32 -18.50
N SER A 219 -20.20 8.82 -18.56
CA SER A 219 -19.89 7.46 -19.02
C SER A 219 -19.53 6.56 -17.84
N ASN A 220 -20.02 5.31 -17.85
CA ASN A 220 -19.65 4.27 -16.90
C ASN A 220 -18.20 3.74 -17.11
N SER A 221 -17.48 4.26 -18.11
CA SER A 221 -16.15 3.79 -18.52
C SER A 221 -15.07 4.78 -18.10
N PRO A 222 -13.91 4.32 -17.58
CA PRO A 222 -12.79 5.21 -17.28
C PRO A 222 -12.31 5.94 -18.55
N PRO A 223 -11.98 7.25 -18.47
CA PRO A 223 -11.51 8.01 -19.63
C PRO A 223 -10.23 7.42 -20.25
N GLY A 224 -10.19 7.36 -21.58
CA GLY A 224 -9.03 6.84 -22.31
C GLY A 224 -8.99 5.32 -22.46
N LEU A 225 -10.05 4.61 -22.06
CA LEU A 225 -10.14 3.16 -22.18
C LEU A 225 -10.01 2.70 -23.64
N GLU A 226 -10.48 3.50 -24.58
CA GLU A 226 -10.37 3.27 -26.02
C GLU A 226 -8.92 3.26 -26.52
N TYR A 227 -8.07 4.14 -25.99
CA TYR A 227 -6.64 4.12 -26.28
C TYR A 227 -5.96 2.95 -25.58
N LEU A 228 -6.36 2.65 -24.33
CA LEU A 228 -5.85 1.49 -23.59
C LEU A 228 -6.10 0.19 -24.36
N ALA A 229 -7.31 0.00 -24.90
CA ALA A 229 -7.68 -1.18 -25.67
C ALA A 229 -6.72 -1.44 -26.84
N ARG A 230 -6.37 -0.40 -27.60
CA ARG A 230 -5.40 -0.55 -28.70
C ARG A 230 -3.98 -0.85 -28.19
N GLY A 231 -3.58 -0.20 -27.10
CA GLY A 231 -2.30 -0.45 -26.44
C GLY A 231 -2.16 -1.91 -25.98
N CYS A 232 -3.16 -2.42 -25.27
CA CYS A 232 -3.23 -3.80 -24.78
C CYS A 232 -3.20 -4.82 -25.93
N GLN A 233 -3.99 -4.61 -27.00
CA GLN A 233 -4.00 -5.49 -28.16
C GLN A 233 -2.61 -5.65 -28.79
N ILE A 234 -1.84 -4.55 -28.89
CA ILE A 234 -0.47 -4.61 -29.41
C ILE A 234 0.47 -5.25 -28.39
N LEU A 235 0.35 -4.90 -27.10
CA LEU A 235 1.22 -5.41 -26.03
C LEU A 235 1.10 -6.93 -25.88
N GLU A 236 -0.11 -7.49 -25.98
CA GLU A 236 -0.37 -8.92 -25.85
C GLU A 236 0.35 -9.74 -26.93
N ARG A 237 0.35 -9.26 -28.19
CA ARG A 237 1.10 -9.88 -29.31
C ARG A 237 2.62 -9.89 -29.06
N LEU A 238 3.10 -9.06 -28.14
CA LEU A 238 4.50 -8.90 -27.79
C LEU A 238 4.85 -9.51 -26.43
N SER A 239 3.91 -10.23 -25.80
CA SER A 239 4.04 -10.80 -24.45
C SER A 239 5.26 -11.70 -24.24
N LEU A 240 5.78 -12.32 -25.31
CA LEU A 240 6.98 -13.17 -25.28
C LEU A 240 8.31 -12.38 -25.34
N ARG A 241 8.27 -11.06 -25.53
CA ARG A 241 9.47 -10.19 -25.61
C ARG A 241 9.97 -9.73 -24.24
N THR A 242 10.17 -10.67 -23.31
CA THR A 242 10.60 -10.45 -21.91
C THR A 242 11.85 -9.58 -21.74
N GLY A 243 12.72 -9.51 -22.75
CA GLY A 243 13.98 -8.75 -22.69
C GLY A 243 13.93 -7.32 -23.23
N ASN A 244 12.79 -6.89 -23.77
CA ASN A 244 12.69 -5.58 -24.42
C ASN A 244 12.28 -4.50 -23.40
N LEU A 245 13.10 -3.46 -23.27
CA LEU A 245 12.88 -2.37 -22.32
C LEU A 245 11.57 -1.60 -22.60
N MET A 246 11.25 -1.35 -23.87
CA MET A 246 10.01 -0.68 -24.25
C MET A 246 8.78 -1.52 -23.87
N THR A 247 8.83 -2.84 -24.08
CA THR A 247 7.78 -3.76 -23.61
C THR A 247 7.61 -3.69 -22.09
N LEU A 248 8.71 -3.68 -21.33
CA LEU A 248 8.67 -3.50 -19.87
C LEU A 248 8.01 -2.17 -19.49
N GLN A 249 8.40 -1.08 -20.13
CA GLN A 249 7.85 0.25 -19.87
C GLN A 249 6.35 0.32 -20.21
N CYS A 250 5.91 -0.26 -21.33
CA CYS A 250 4.50 -0.39 -21.67
C CYS A 250 3.69 -1.18 -20.62
N ARG A 251 4.24 -2.26 -20.06
CA ARG A 251 3.59 -3.00 -18.95
C ARG A 251 3.47 -2.14 -17.69
N VAL A 252 4.49 -1.33 -17.37
CA VAL A 252 4.41 -0.38 -16.24
C VAL A 252 3.30 0.65 -16.47
N LEU A 253 3.15 1.15 -17.72
CA LEU A 253 2.08 2.08 -18.07
C LEU A 253 0.69 1.43 -18.02
N GLU A 254 0.54 0.22 -18.54
CA GLU A 254 -0.70 -0.55 -18.45
C GLU A 254 -1.16 -0.70 -16.99
N ALA A 255 -0.26 -1.17 -16.12
CA ALA A 255 -0.54 -1.25 -14.69
C ALA A 255 -0.88 0.12 -14.09
N SER A 256 -0.16 1.16 -14.48
CA SER A 256 -0.42 2.53 -13.98
C SER A 256 -1.81 3.04 -14.37
N TYR A 257 -2.29 2.72 -15.58
CA TYR A 257 -3.65 3.05 -15.98
C TYR A 257 -4.68 2.33 -15.08
N PHE A 258 -4.50 1.02 -14.85
CA PHE A 258 -5.39 0.27 -13.96
C PHE A 258 -5.37 0.81 -12.53
N LYS A 259 -4.22 1.31 -12.07
CA LYS A 259 -4.10 1.97 -10.76
C LYS A 259 -4.93 3.26 -10.69
N PHE A 260 -4.87 4.11 -11.72
CA PHE A 260 -5.76 5.29 -11.81
C PHE A 260 -7.23 4.91 -11.94
N ALA A 261 -7.53 3.80 -12.61
CA ALA A 261 -8.88 3.27 -12.75
C ALA A 261 -9.39 2.56 -11.48
N ILE A 262 -8.59 2.48 -10.41
CA ILE A 262 -8.94 1.83 -9.13
C ILE A 262 -9.27 0.35 -9.36
N ARG A 263 -8.37 -0.35 -10.05
CA ARG A 263 -8.50 -1.77 -10.41
C ARG A 263 -7.33 -2.57 -9.84
N PRO A 264 -7.33 -2.85 -8.51
CA PRO A 264 -6.19 -3.46 -7.82
C PRO A 264 -5.74 -4.77 -8.46
N MET A 265 -6.68 -5.66 -8.79
CA MET A 265 -6.30 -6.98 -9.30
C MET A 265 -5.73 -6.93 -10.71
N GLN A 266 -6.30 -6.10 -11.59
CA GLN A 266 -5.75 -5.90 -12.94
C GLN A 266 -4.40 -5.20 -12.88
N THR A 267 -4.22 -4.24 -11.96
CA THR A 267 -2.93 -3.62 -11.67
C THR A 267 -1.91 -4.67 -11.24
N TRP A 268 -2.28 -5.56 -10.33
CA TRP A 268 -1.42 -6.65 -9.85
C TRP A 268 -0.98 -7.59 -10.99
N ASN A 269 -1.91 -8.02 -11.83
CA ASN A 269 -1.62 -8.94 -12.94
C ASN A 269 -0.67 -8.32 -13.99
N SER A 270 -0.81 -7.04 -14.29
CA SER A 270 0.07 -6.34 -15.23
C SER A 270 1.44 -6.03 -14.60
N ILE A 271 1.48 -5.51 -13.37
CA ILE A 271 2.75 -5.08 -12.75
C ILE A 271 3.65 -6.27 -12.36
N THR A 272 3.07 -7.43 -12.02
CA THR A 272 3.84 -8.64 -11.73
C THR A 272 4.52 -9.20 -12.98
N GLN A 273 3.92 -9.04 -14.16
CA GLN A 273 4.60 -9.34 -15.43
C GLN A 273 5.79 -8.42 -15.66
N ALA A 274 5.66 -7.11 -15.42
CA ALA A 274 6.80 -6.19 -15.44
C ALA A 274 7.89 -6.59 -14.42
N GLY A 275 7.49 -7.00 -13.21
CA GLY A 275 8.42 -7.46 -12.18
C GLY A 275 9.19 -8.72 -12.58
N ARG A 276 8.52 -9.66 -13.25
CA ARG A 276 9.16 -10.85 -13.83
C ARG A 276 10.18 -10.48 -14.90
N ASP A 277 9.81 -9.59 -15.82
CA ASP A 277 10.70 -9.12 -16.89
C ASP A 277 11.94 -8.41 -16.30
N CYS A 278 11.77 -7.58 -15.26
CA CYS A 278 12.87 -6.99 -14.49
C CYS A 278 13.83 -8.05 -13.91
N MET A 279 13.31 -9.09 -13.26
CA MET A 279 14.13 -10.16 -12.68
C MET A 279 14.90 -10.93 -13.76
N HIS A 280 14.28 -11.20 -14.92
CA HIS A 280 14.96 -11.83 -16.05
C HIS A 280 16.07 -10.95 -16.62
N ILE A 281 15.84 -9.66 -16.80
CA ILE A 281 16.86 -8.72 -17.28
C ILE A 281 18.05 -8.70 -16.31
N CYS A 282 17.81 -8.55 -15.00
CA CYS A 282 18.84 -8.58 -13.96
C CYS A 282 19.63 -9.89 -13.90
N SER A 283 18.97 -11.02 -14.18
CA SER A 283 19.60 -12.35 -14.15
C SER A 283 20.35 -12.70 -15.44
N SER A 284 20.24 -11.86 -16.47
CA SER A 284 20.77 -12.12 -17.81
C SER A 284 21.95 -11.20 -18.15
N ARG A 285 22.73 -11.59 -19.16
CA ARG A 285 23.75 -10.72 -19.76
C ARG A 285 23.17 -9.53 -20.53
N MET A 286 21.86 -9.45 -20.73
CA MET A 286 21.24 -8.34 -21.45
C MET A 286 21.47 -7.01 -20.76
N ARG A 287 21.52 -7.02 -19.42
CA ARG A 287 21.79 -5.80 -18.65
C ARG A 287 23.12 -5.14 -19.04
N ASN A 288 24.13 -5.93 -19.39
CA ASN A 288 25.45 -5.44 -19.82
C ASN A 288 25.44 -4.93 -21.27
N ARG A 289 24.39 -5.23 -22.05
CA ARG A 289 24.26 -4.81 -23.45
C ARG A 289 23.48 -3.50 -23.60
N LEU A 290 22.80 -3.06 -22.55
CA LEU A 290 22.09 -1.78 -22.53
C LEU A 290 23.12 -0.64 -22.57
N SER A 291 22.86 0.35 -23.40
CA SER A 291 23.56 1.64 -23.36
C SER A 291 23.36 2.34 -22.01
N SER A 292 24.15 3.36 -21.70
CA SER A 292 24.01 4.11 -20.45
C SER A 292 22.60 4.68 -20.26
N ALA A 293 22.00 5.22 -21.31
CA ALA A 293 20.64 5.77 -21.27
C ALA A 293 19.58 4.68 -21.04
N GLU A 294 19.73 3.53 -21.70
CA GLU A 294 18.83 2.38 -21.50
C GLU A 294 18.97 1.76 -20.11
N GLN A 295 20.18 1.78 -19.52
CA GLN A 295 20.38 1.34 -18.14
C GLN A 295 19.65 2.24 -17.16
N GLU A 296 19.70 3.55 -17.33
CA GLU A 296 18.94 4.48 -16.48
C GLU A 296 17.43 4.32 -16.66
N ALA A 297 16.95 4.21 -17.90
CA ALA A 297 15.55 3.93 -18.17
C ALA A 297 15.09 2.60 -17.55
N PHE A 298 15.94 1.56 -17.57
CA PHE A 298 15.69 0.31 -16.87
C PHE A 298 15.64 0.50 -15.34
N ASN A 299 16.58 1.23 -14.74
CA ASN A 299 16.60 1.49 -13.30
C ASN A 299 15.29 2.20 -12.87
N ARG A 300 14.84 3.21 -13.63
CA ARG A 300 13.57 3.91 -13.39
C ARG A 300 12.37 2.96 -13.45
N ALA A 301 12.28 2.14 -14.50
CA ALA A 301 11.22 1.15 -14.65
C ALA A 301 11.22 0.09 -13.54
N PHE A 302 12.40 -0.38 -13.13
CA PHE A 302 12.56 -1.34 -12.02
C PHE A 302 12.01 -0.79 -10.72
N TRP A 303 12.39 0.45 -10.35
CA TRP A 303 11.96 1.06 -9.10
C TRP A 303 10.49 1.47 -9.11
N ALA A 304 9.94 1.88 -10.25
CA ALA A 304 8.50 2.10 -10.43
C ALA A 304 7.71 0.79 -10.23
N THR A 305 8.21 -0.30 -10.82
CA THR A 305 7.63 -1.65 -10.69
C THR A 305 7.67 -2.13 -9.24
N SER A 306 8.83 -2.06 -8.60
CA SER A 306 9.00 -2.47 -7.21
C SER A 306 8.13 -1.67 -6.24
N THR A 307 8.06 -0.35 -6.41
CA THR A 307 7.23 0.51 -5.56
C THR A 307 5.75 0.14 -5.68
N THR A 308 5.27 -0.06 -6.91
CA THR A 308 3.87 -0.42 -7.19
C THR A 308 3.53 -1.80 -6.63
N ILE A 309 4.41 -2.81 -6.78
CA ILE A 309 4.22 -4.14 -6.20
C ILE A 309 4.09 -4.07 -4.68
N HIS A 310 4.97 -3.32 -4.01
CA HIS A 310 4.91 -3.20 -2.55
C HIS A 310 3.71 -2.40 -2.05
N GLU A 311 3.21 -1.45 -2.84
CA GLU A 311 1.96 -0.74 -2.56
C GLU A 311 0.76 -1.67 -2.62
N LEU A 312 0.62 -2.44 -3.70
CA LEU A 312 -0.48 -3.40 -3.83
C LEU A 312 -0.37 -4.55 -2.83
N GLY A 313 0.84 -5.00 -2.51
CA GLY A 313 1.06 -6.02 -1.47
C GLY A 313 0.67 -5.54 -0.06
N ALA A 314 0.49 -4.24 0.15
CA ALA A 314 -0.07 -3.70 1.39
C ALA A 314 -1.59 -3.83 1.46
N THR A 315 -2.26 -3.83 0.30
CA THR A 315 -3.71 -3.71 0.19
C THR A 315 -4.37 -5.03 -0.24
N MET A 316 -3.64 -5.92 -0.91
CA MET A 316 -4.15 -7.20 -1.43
C MET A 316 -3.47 -8.39 -0.75
N LYS A 317 -4.21 -9.50 -0.63
CA LYS A 317 -3.70 -10.78 -0.10
C LYS A 317 -2.89 -11.56 -1.14
N MET A 318 -1.82 -10.96 -1.67
CA MET A 318 -0.99 -11.57 -2.71
C MET A 318 0.42 -11.94 -2.21
N PHE A 319 1.00 -13.00 -2.78
CA PHE A 319 2.33 -13.46 -2.39
C PHE A 319 3.43 -12.49 -2.87
N PRO A 320 4.53 -12.34 -2.09
CA PRO A 320 5.64 -11.49 -2.47
C PRO A 320 6.25 -11.89 -3.82
N VAL A 321 6.57 -10.89 -4.64
CA VAL A 321 7.32 -11.08 -5.88
C VAL A 321 8.82 -11.08 -5.55
N GLY A 322 9.59 -11.96 -6.18
CA GLY A 322 11.05 -12.08 -5.97
C GLY A 322 11.88 -10.83 -6.32
N ILE A 323 11.26 -9.78 -6.86
CA ILE A 323 11.93 -8.55 -7.33
C ILE A 323 12.77 -7.88 -6.24
N ARG A 324 12.37 -8.01 -4.97
CA ARG A 324 13.09 -7.44 -3.83
C ARG A 324 14.52 -7.97 -3.69
N GLN A 325 14.78 -9.20 -4.12
CA GLN A 325 16.12 -9.80 -4.09
C GLN A 325 17.13 -9.04 -4.96
N PHE A 326 16.66 -8.22 -5.90
CA PHE A 326 17.47 -7.44 -6.81
C PHE A 326 17.64 -5.97 -6.39
N HIS A 327 17.07 -5.53 -5.26
CA HIS A 327 17.14 -4.14 -4.80
C HIS A 327 18.56 -3.63 -4.55
N GLU A 328 19.49 -4.51 -4.18
CA GLU A 328 20.89 -4.13 -3.94
C GLU A 328 21.73 -4.20 -5.23
N MET A 329 21.20 -4.83 -6.29
CA MET A 329 21.84 -4.93 -7.60
C MET A 329 21.44 -3.79 -8.54
N VAL A 330 20.28 -3.17 -8.33
CA VAL A 330 19.78 -2.08 -9.17
C VAL A 330 20.07 -0.76 -8.46
N PRO A 331 20.90 0.14 -9.02
CA PRO A 331 21.16 1.43 -8.39
C PRO A 331 19.90 2.29 -8.39
N LEU A 332 19.85 3.27 -7.48
CA LEU A 332 18.78 4.27 -7.51
C LEU A 332 18.83 5.05 -8.83
N PRO A 333 17.69 5.39 -9.45
CA PRO A 333 17.68 6.03 -10.75
C PRO A 333 18.25 7.44 -10.70
N GLN A 334 18.98 7.81 -11.74
CA GLN A 334 19.52 9.16 -11.92
C GLN A 334 18.76 9.90 -13.03
N PHE A 335 18.76 11.23 -12.96
CA PHE A 335 18.09 12.11 -13.90
C PHE A 335 19.03 13.25 -14.28
N GLU A 336 18.97 13.68 -15.53
CA GLU A 336 19.73 14.85 -15.99
C GLU A 336 19.17 16.14 -15.37
N GLU A 337 17.85 16.19 -15.17
CA GLU A 337 17.15 17.29 -14.51
C GLU A 337 16.68 16.86 -13.11
N GLU A 338 17.16 17.55 -12.07
CA GLU A 338 16.77 17.30 -10.68
C GLU A 338 15.55 18.14 -10.28
N ASP A 339 14.38 17.79 -10.81
CA ASP A 339 13.14 18.49 -10.50
C ASP A 339 12.41 17.92 -9.26
N SER A 340 11.27 18.52 -8.91
CA SER A 340 10.45 18.03 -7.79
C SER A 340 9.95 16.58 -7.96
N GLY A 341 9.75 16.11 -9.19
CA GLY A 341 9.31 14.74 -9.49
C GLY A 341 10.41 13.73 -9.23
N PHE A 342 11.64 14.06 -9.61
CA PHE A 342 12.82 13.28 -9.29
C PHE A 342 12.97 13.05 -7.78
N TYR A 343 13.03 14.13 -6.99
CA TYR A 343 13.20 13.99 -5.54
C TYR A 343 12.05 13.25 -4.88
N TYR A 344 10.82 13.41 -5.39
CA TYR A 344 9.66 12.69 -4.89
C TYR A 344 9.82 11.19 -5.14
N PHE A 345 10.24 10.81 -6.34
CA PHE A 345 10.40 9.40 -6.71
C PHE A 345 11.46 8.71 -5.83
N LEU A 346 12.60 9.36 -5.59
CA LEU A 346 13.62 8.85 -4.67
C LEU A 346 13.12 8.76 -3.21
N ALA A 347 12.38 9.77 -2.74
CA ALA A 347 11.77 9.75 -1.42
C ALA A 347 10.77 8.59 -1.29
N GLN A 348 9.93 8.36 -2.31
CA GLN A 348 8.97 7.27 -2.32
C GLN A 348 9.66 5.89 -2.32
N ILE A 349 10.71 5.70 -3.13
CA ILE A 349 11.50 4.46 -3.17
C ILE A 349 12.11 4.16 -1.80
N SER A 350 12.81 5.14 -1.22
CA SER A 350 13.49 4.97 0.07
C SER A 350 12.52 4.69 1.22
N LEU A 351 11.41 5.44 1.30
CA LEU A 351 10.36 5.22 2.31
C LEU A 351 9.73 3.83 2.15
N ARG A 352 9.46 3.39 0.92
CA ARG A 352 8.88 2.08 0.66
C ARG A 352 9.84 0.94 1.03
N LYS A 353 11.13 1.06 0.68
CA LYS A 353 12.17 0.11 1.14
C LYS A 353 12.16 0.01 2.66
N PHE A 354 12.14 1.16 3.34
CA PHE A 354 12.20 1.21 4.79
C PHE A 354 10.96 0.59 5.46
N LEU A 355 9.76 0.91 4.96
CA LEU A 355 8.51 0.33 5.44
C LEU A 355 8.50 -1.19 5.25
N THR A 356 8.93 -1.70 4.09
CA THR A 356 8.96 -3.15 3.81
C THR A 356 9.98 -3.88 4.68
N GLN A 357 11.15 -3.29 4.95
CA GLN A 357 12.15 -3.87 5.87
C GLN A 357 11.68 -3.86 7.33
N SER A 358 11.02 -2.78 7.76
CA SER A 358 10.50 -2.66 9.13
C SER A 358 9.51 -3.78 9.47
N LEU A 359 8.68 -4.16 8.50
CA LEU A 359 7.72 -5.25 8.66
C LEU A 359 8.33 -6.64 8.92
N GLU A 360 9.58 -6.88 8.55
CA GLU A 360 10.21 -8.19 8.76
C GLU A 360 10.63 -8.42 10.20
N VAL A 361 10.80 -7.33 10.96
CA VAL A 361 11.39 -7.35 12.30
C VAL A 361 10.41 -6.98 13.40
N VAL A 362 9.34 -6.25 13.07
CA VAL A 362 8.29 -5.82 14.00
C VAL A 362 6.93 -5.86 13.32
N GLY A 363 5.87 -6.05 14.09
CA GLY A 363 4.51 -6.07 13.54
C GLY A 363 3.70 -7.25 14.05
N TYR A 364 2.98 -7.88 13.13
CA TYR A 364 2.03 -8.94 13.44
C TYR A 364 2.05 -10.02 12.37
N HIS A 365 2.42 -11.26 12.71
CA HIS A 365 2.56 -12.36 11.75
C HIS A 365 1.74 -13.57 12.18
N SER A 366 0.83 -14.04 11.32
CA SER A 366 0.04 -15.27 11.50
C SER A 366 -0.55 -15.47 12.91
N GLY A 367 -1.30 -14.49 13.45
CA GLY A 367 -1.86 -14.64 14.80
C GLY A 367 -0.97 -14.10 15.92
N ARG A 368 0.31 -13.81 15.64
CA ARG A 368 1.35 -13.54 16.64
C ARG A 368 1.92 -12.13 16.53
N VAL A 369 1.96 -11.44 17.66
CA VAL A 369 2.61 -10.13 17.76
C VAL A 369 4.13 -10.29 17.82
N ILE A 370 4.84 -9.55 16.97
CA ILE A 370 6.30 -9.40 17.02
C ILE A 370 6.59 -8.05 17.69
N TYR A 371 6.68 -8.08 19.02
CA TYR A 371 6.91 -6.90 19.85
C TYR A 371 8.40 -6.78 20.20
N ALA A 372 9.08 -5.76 19.66
CA ALA A 372 10.49 -5.48 19.93
C ALA A 372 10.70 -3.98 20.18
N PRO A 373 10.45 -3.48 21.42
CA PRO A 373 10.33 -2.05 21.71
C PRO A 373 11.62 -1.25 21.44
N VAL A 374 12.79 -1.86 21.64
CA VAL A 374 14.09 -1.23 21.34
C VAL A 374 14.27 -1.04 19.83
N ILE A 375 13.95 -2.08 19.05
CA ILE A 375 14.01 -2.04 17.57
C ILE A 375 13.00 -1.02 17.04
N MET A 376 11.76 -1.05 17.55
CA MET A 376 10.72 -0.10 17.16
C MET A 376 11.12 1.36 17.41
N ARG A 377 11.77 1.65 18.56
CA ARG A 377 12.27 3.00 18.87
C ARG A 377 13.35 3.43 17.89
N GLU A 378 14.26 2.54 17.55
CA GLU A 378 15.32 2.82 16.58
C GLU A 378 14.76 3.01 15.17
N LEU A 379 13.83 2.17 14.71
CA LEU A 379 13.14 2.35 13.42
C LEU A 379 12.38 3.68 13.38
N ARG A 380 11.71 4.08 14.45
CA ARG A 380 11.06 5.41 14.52
C ARG A 380 12.07 6.54 14.43
N LYS A 381 13.24 6.41 15.07
CA LYS A 381 14.33 7.40 14.97
C LYS A 381 14.82 7.53 13.53
N GLN A 382 15.08 6.41 12.86
CA GLN A 382 15.46 6.38 11.45
C GLN A 382 14.38 6.97 10.53
N ALA A 383 13.10 6.76 10.83
CA ALA A 383 12.00 7.41 10.10
C ALA A 383 12.06 8.95 10.21
N ARG A 384 12.30 9.48 11.43
CA ARG A 384 12.45 10.93 11.65
C ARG A 384 13.69 11.46 10.93
N GLU A 385 14.82 10.77 11.05
CA GLU A 385 16.05 11.14 10.34
C GLU A 385 15.83 11.14 8.82
N TRP A 386 15.16 10.14 8.25
CA TRP A 386 14.78 10.14 6.83
C TRP A 386 14.00 11.40 6.44
N TYR A 387 13.01 11.78 7.25
CA TYR A 387 12.23 13.00 7.02
C TYR A 387 13.09 14.28 7.10
N ASP A 388 13.99 14.36 8.08
CA ASP A 388 14.89 15.51 8.26
C ASP A 388 15.86 15.71 7.10
N HIS A 389 16.20 14.62 6.39
CA HIS A 389 17.06 14.65 5.19
C HIS A 389 16.28 14.90 3.89
N LEU A 390 14.94 14.98 3.91
CA LEU A 390 14.17 15.25 2.70
C LEU A 390 14.46 16.65 2.15
N PRO A 391 14.68 16.83 0.83
CA PRO A 391 14.77 18.14 0.22
C PRO A 391 13.51 18.99 0.46
N ALA A 392 13.66 20.31 0.59
CA ALA A 392 12.54 21.23 0.84
C ALA A 392 11.41 21.14 -0.21
N VAL A 393 11.78 20.82 -1.45
CA VAL A 393 10.84 20.63 -2.57
C VAL A 393 9.86 19.48 -2.38
N VAL A 394 10.18 18.48 -1.55
CA VAL A 394 9.31 17.32 -1.26
C VAL A 394 8.97 17.15 0.22
N ARG A 395 9.58 17.96 1.10
CA ARG A 395 9.22 18.01 2.52
C ARG A 395 7.80 18.53 2.71
N PHE A 396 7.10 17.96 3.70
CA PHE A 396 5.69 18.17 4.00
C PHE A 396 5.49 18.46 5.50
N PRO A 397 4.43 19.18 5.91
CA PRO A 397 4.14 19.38 7.33
C PRO A 397 3.79 18.05 8.02
N LEU A 398 4.18 17.92 9.29
CA LEU A 398 3.93 16.70 10.09
C LEU A 398 2.56 16.69 10.78
N ASP A 399 1.83 17.80 10.72
CA ASP A 399 0.49 17.95 11.28
C ASP A 399 -0.59 17.80 10.19
N ALA A 400 -1.84 18.09 10.57
CA ALA A 400 -2.99 18.06 9.68
C ALA A 400 -3.16 19.35 8.84
N THR A 401 -2.12 20.18 8.69
CA THR A 401 -2.18 21.36 7.82
C THR A 401 -2.47 20.93 6.38
N PRO A 402 -3.43 21.55 5.67
CA PRO A 402 -3.75 21.17 4.29
C PRO A 402 -2.54 21.21 3.35
N VAL A 403 -2.35 20.16 2.54
CA VAL A 403 -1.26 20.06 1.56
C VAL A 403 -1.81 19.94 0.15
N PHE A 404 -1.73 21.03 -0.62
CA PHE A 404 -2.24 21.08 -1.99
C PHE A 404 -1.37 20.34 -3.02
N ASP A 405 -0.10 20.09 -2.72
CA ASP A 405 0.73 19.21 -3.57
C ASP A 405 0.40 17.75 -3.25
N SER A 406 -0.30 17.08 -4.16
CA SER A 406 -0.74 15.70 -3.99
C SER A 406 0.40 14.71 -3.73
N ARG A 407 1.61 14.95 -4.25
CA ARG A 407 2.79 14.09 -4.02
C ARG A 407 3.31 14.26 -2.59
N LYS A 408 3.36 15.49 -2.10
CA LYS A 408 3.71 15.78 -0.69
C LYS A 408 2.68 15.20 0.26
N SER A 409 1.39 15.39 -0.06
CA SER A 409 0.30 14.81 0.73
C SER A 409 0.43 13.28 0.77
N PHE A 410 0.69 12.63 -0.37
CA PHE A 410 0.90 11.19 -0.45
C PHE A 410 2.09 10.72 0.40
N LEU A 411 3.26 11.35 0.29
CA LEU A 411 4.42 11.02 1.14
C LEU A 411 4.11 11.19 2.63
N ARG A 412 3.37 12.25 3.01
CA ARG A 412 2.92 12.46 4.38
C ARG A 412 2.06 11.31 4.87
N GLY A 413 1.07 10.87 4.08
CA GLY A 413 0.24 9.71 4.41
C GLY A 413 1.08 8.46 4.63
N GLN A 414 2.02 8.16 3.73
CA GLN A 414 2.92 7.00 3.85
C GLN A 414 3.82 7.08 5.08
N TYR A 415 4.33 8.27 5.40
CA TYR A 415 5.13 8.51 6.59
C TYR A 415 4.33 8.26 7.87
N VAL A 416 3.12 8.81 7.97
CA VAL A 416 2.24 8.59 9.13
C VAL A 416 1.89 7.10 9.24
N ALA A 417 1.56 6.43 8.13
CA ALA A 417 1.26 5.00 8.10
C ALA A 417 2.43 4.16 8.62
N LEU A 418 3.69 4.52 8.30
CA LEU A 418 4.87 3.86 8.86
C LEU A 418 4.91 3.96 10.40
N PHE A 419 4.64 5.13 10.98
CA PHE A 419 4.59 5.29 12.44
C PHE A 419 3.47 4.48 13.09
N VAL A 420 2.31 4.40 12.44
CA VAL A 420 1.18 3.57 12.89
C VAL A 420 1.58 2.10 12.88
N VAL A 421 2.14 1.60 11.77
CA VAL A 421 2.60 0.21 11.64
C VAL A 421 3.65 -0.13 12.69
N LEU A 422 4.61 0.77 12.93
CA LEU A 422 5.64 0.58 13.97
C LEU A 422 5.08 0.63 15.39
N GLY A 423 3.94 1.29 15.62
CA GLY A 423 3.29 1.39 16.92
C GLY A 423 2.24 0.35 17.23
N TRP A 424 1.68 -0.26 16.18
CA TRP A 424 0.62 -1.26 16.30
C TRP A 424 0.97 -2.43 17.23
N PRO A 425 2.21 -2.98 17.26
CA PRO A 425 2.58 -4.02 18.22
C PRO A 425 2.38 -3.62 19.68
N SER A 426 2.59 -2.34 20.03
CA SER A 426 2.38 -1.85 21.41
C SER A 426 0.90 -1.86 21.77
N VAL A 427 0.01 -1.51 20.83
CA VAL A 427 -1.45 -1.58 21.03
C VAL A 427 -1.88 -3.01 21.31
N LEU A 428 -1.46 -3.96 20.45
CA LEU A 428 -1.80 -5.38 20.62
C LEU A 428 -1.25 -5.94 21.94
N LYS A 429 -0.03 -5.54 22.34
CA LYS A 429 0.59 -6.02 23.58
C LYS A 429 -0.11 -5.50 24.84
N ILE A 430 -0.64 -4.27 24.82
CA ILE A 430 -1.48 -3.75 25.91
C ILE A 430 -2.78 -4.54 26.02
N MET A 431 -3.41 -4.85 24.88
CA MET A 431 -4.65 -5.63 24.87
C MET A 431 -4.43 -7.05 25.41
N GLU A 432 -3.30 -7.69 25.07
CA GLU A 432 -2.91 -8.98 25.61
C GLU A 432 -2.72 -8.93 27.13
N HIS A 433 -2.04 -7.89 27.65
CA HIS A 433 -1.79 -7.72 29.08
C HIS A 433 -3.06 -7.39 29.87
N GLY A 434 -4.00 -6.64 29.29
CA GLY A 434 -5.28 -6.34 29.96
C GLY A 434 -6.19 -7.56 30.18
N ILE A 435 -5.87 -8.70 29.56
CA ILE A 435 -6.66 -9.95 29.58
C ILE A 435 -6.00 -11.05 30.42
N GLY A 436 -4.69 -10.98 30.67
CA GLY A 436 -3.95 -11.95 31.48
C GLY A 436 -3.29 -11.30 32.70
N GLU A 437 -3.65 -11.76 33.91
CA GLU A 437 -3.08 -11.28 35.18
C GLU A 437 -1.59 -11.61 35.39
N ASP A 438 -0.91 -12.33 34.48
CA ASP A 438 0.41 -12.91 34.79
C ASP A 438 1.49 -12.67 33.71
N ALA A 439 2.14 -11.50 33.76
CA ALA A 439 3.57 -11.33 33.42
C ALA A 439 4.09 -9.97 33.95
N PRO A 440 5.24 -9.93 34.64
CA PRO A 440 5.75 -8.72 35.27
C PRO A 440 6.53 -7.90 34.24
N PHE A 441 5.84 -7.12 33.42
CA PHE A 441 6.50 -5.94 32.87
C PHE A 441 6.80 -5.01 34.04
N ASP A 442 8.04 -4.54 34.13
CA ASP A 442 8.36 -3.43 35.04
C ASP A 442 7.42 -2.26 34.75
N GLN A 443 7.04 -1.52 35.78
CA GLN A 443 6.09 -0.41 35.71
C GLN A 443 6.50 0.60 34.63
N ASN A 444 7.81 0.87 34.52
CA ASN A 444 8.39 1.72 33.49
C ASN A 444 8.19 1.16 32.06
N ALA A 445 8.28 -0.16 31.87
CA ALA A 445 8.04 -0.79 30.58
C ALA A 445 6.56 -0.71 30.16
N ILE A 446 5.64 -0.80 31.12
CA ILE A 446 4.20 -0.60 30.88
C ILE A 446 3.91 0.85 30.48
N GLU A 447 4.52 1.83 31.14
CA GLU A 447 4.36 3.25 30.82
C GLU A 447 4.85 3.57 29.40
N ILE A 448 6.05 3.10 29.03
CA ILE A 448 6.59 3.24 27.67
C ILE A 448 5.65 2.59 26.64
N MET A 449 5.12 1.41 26.93
CA MET A 449 4.20 0.71 26.04
C MET A 449 2.90 1.51 25.83
N LYS A 450 2.32 2.05 26.92
CA LYS A 450 1.14 2.91 26.89
C LYS A 450 1.37 4.19 26.08
N GLU A 451 2.52 4.82 26.26
CA GLU A 451 2.88 6.01 25.48
C GLU A 451 2.96 5.70 23.98
N GLN A 452 3.64 4.62 23.59
CA GLN A 452 3.75 4.20 22.19
C GLN A 452 2.42 3.82 21.57
N ALA A 453 1.53 3.17 22.33
CA ALA A 453 0.19 2.85 21.86
C ALA A 453 -0.67 4.12 21.70
N ALA A 454 -0.57 5.07 22.62
CA ALA A 454 -1.26 6.35 22.51
C ALA A 454 -0.75 7.15 21.29
N GLU A 455 0.56 7.15 21.03
CA GLU A 455 1.15 7.72 19.82
C GLU A 455 0.61 7.04 18.55
N CYS A 456 0.50 5.72 18.56
CA CYS A 456 -0.06 4.95 17.44
C CYS A 456 -1.51 5.38 17.14
N ILE A 457 -2.36 5.46 18.16
CA ILE A 457 -3.77 5.84 18.00
C ILE A 457 -3.90 7.28 17.47
N ARG A 458 -3.10 8.22 18.02
CA ARG A 458 -3.02 9.59 17.48
C ARG A 458 -2.58 9.61 16.02
N GLY A 459 -1.61 8.75 15.67
CA GLY A 459 -1.16 8.54 14.30
C GLY A 459 -2.28 8.06 13.38
N CYS A 460 -3.14 7.13 13.82
CA CYS A 460 -4.31 6.70 13.05
C CYS A 460 -5.27 7.86 12.79
N CYS A 461 -5.59 8.67 13.80
CA CYS A 461 -6.45 9.85 13.62
C CYS A 461 -5.85 10.87 12.64
N LEU A 462 -4.54 11.10 12.73
CA LEU A 462 -3.83 11.96 11.79
C LEU A 462 -3.88 11.38 10.37
N TYR A 463 -3.66 10.07 10.21
CA TYR A 463 -3.72 9.42 8.91
C TYR A 463 -5.09 9.61 8.25
N LEU A 464 -6.18 9.39 9.00
CA LEU A 464 -7.54 9.60 8.50
C LEU A 464 -7.78 11.05 8.04
N SER A 465 -7.24 12.02 8.79
CA SER A 465 -7.35 13.45 8.43
C SER A 465 -6.57 13.77 7.15
N VAL A 466 -5.40 13.16 6.97
CA VAL A 466 -4.55 13.33 5.76
C VAL A 466 -5.13 12.58 4.56
N ALA A 467 -5.75 11.43 4.79
CA ALA A 467 -6.33 10.60 3.74
C ALA A 467 -7.53 11.28 3.07
N ASP A 468 -8.34 12.02 3.84
CA ASP A 468 -9.48 12.80 3.30
C ASP A 468 -9.04 13.70 2.13
N GLU A 469 -7.94 14.45 2.29
CA GLU A 469 -7.37 15.30 1.24
C GLU A 469 -6.98 14.49 -0.03
N GLN A 470 -6.50 13.27 0.13
CA GLN A 470 -6.07 12.41 -0.99
C GLN A 470 -7.24 11.75 -1.72
N LEU A 471 -8.37 11.59 -1.03
CA LEU A 471 -9.59 11.02 -1.58
C LEU A 471 -10.44 12.05 -2.33
N MET A 472 -10.26 13.35 -2.07
CA MET A 472 -10.96 14.44 -2.77
C MET A 472 -10.61 14.54 -4.27
N GLY A 473 -9.54 13.88 -4.74
CA GLY A 473 -9.16 13.86 -6.15
C GLY A 473 -8.64 12.49 -6.61
N ARG A 474 -8.81 12.17 -7.89
CA ARG A 474 -8.24 10.95 -8.50
C ARG A 474 -6.80 11.22 -8.92
N THR A 475 -5.85 10.83 -8.07
CA THR A 475 -4.40 10.93 -8.32
C THR A 475 -3.76 9.54 -8.24
N MET A 476 -2.48 9.43 -8.60
CA MET A 476 -1.74 8.15 -8.57
C MET A 476 -1.73 7.50 -7.18
N GLY A 477 -1.83 8.29 -6.12
CA GLY A 477 -1.84 7.82 -4.73
C GLY A 477 -3.20 7.29 -4.24
N THR A 478 -4.31 7.73 -4.86
CA THR A 478 -5.68 7.53 -4.33
C THR A 478 -6.01 6.06 -4.10
N HIS A 479 -5.59 5.16 -5.01
CA HIS A 479 -5.77 3.71 -4.83
C HIS A 479 -5.23 3.22 -3.49
N PHE A 480 -4.02 3.61 -3.12
CA PHE A 480 -3.41 3.15 -1.88
C PHE A 480 -4.19 3.70 -0.68
N SER A 481 -4.58 4.97 -0.70
CA SER A 481 -5.28 5.63 0.41
C SER A 481 -6.69 5.11 0.65
N MET A 482 -7.33 4.50 -0.35
CA MET A 482 -8.64 3.85 -0.16
C MET A 482 -8.56 2.51 0.55
N TRP A 483 -7.45 1.77 0.37
CA TRP A 483 -7.35 0.38 0.82
C TRP A 483 -6.35 0.14 1.96
N ALA A 484 -5.47 1.10 2.25
CA ALA A 484 -4.48 1.06 3.32
C ALA A 484 -5.01 1.70 4.61
#